data_AF-A0A7C9VLJ8-F1
#
_entry.id   AF-A0A7C9VLJ8-F1
#
_cell.length_a   1.000
_cell.length_b   1.000
_cell.length_c   1.000
_cell.angle_alpha   90.00
_cell.angle_beta   90.00
_cell.angle_gamma   90.00
#
_symmetry.space_group_name_H-M   'P 1'
#
loop_
_entity.id
_entity.type
_entity.pdbx_description
1 polymer ?
#
loop_
_entity_poly.entity_id
_entity_poly.type
_entity_poly.pdbx_seq_one_letter_code
_entity_poly.pdbx_strand_id
1 'polypeptide(L)'
;MRLIKVEFKGYKRLADTAVNVDGRLIAFVGPNEAGKSSILDALLWLRSTDELPTSALTRGRRANSEPVVRATFMLDEGDHEALVDLQLPTLPTKIVLMKTAAGSVHLTLDPPVGWGTDAFRLLSHTLDMLLTDHTDVRA
;
A
#
# COMPACT_ATOMS: atom_id res chain seq x y z
N MET A 1 11.38 -3.37 -5.40
CA MET A 1 10.04 -3.90 -5.06
C MET A 1 9.04 -3.92 -6.22
N ARG A 2 8.05 -4.83 -6.18
CA ARG A 2 6.92 -4.93 -7.12
C ARG A 2 5.58 -5.03 -6.39
N LEU A 3 4.57 -4.24 -6.78
CA LEU A 3 3.21 -4.39 -6.26
C LEU A 3 2.58 -5.68 -6.80
N ILE A 4 2.08 -6.56 -5.94
CA ILE A 4 1.54 -7.87 -6.34
C ILE A 4 0.07 -8.06 -6.01
N LYS A 5 -0.46 -7.31 -5.03
CA LYS A 5 -1.86 -7.40 -4.61
C LYS A 5 -2.33 -6.07 -4.03
N VAL A 6 -3.59 -5.73 -4.29
CA VAL A 6 -4.28 -4.60 -3.68
C VAL A 6 -5.62 -5.06 -3.13
N GLU A 7 -5.95 -4.64 -1.92
CA GLU A 7 -7.21 -4.92 -1.24
C GLU A 7 -7.88 -3.61 -0.85
N PHE A 8 -9.20 -3.57 -1.00
CA PHE A 8 -10.02 -2.40 -0.75
C PHE A 8 -11.15 -2.75 0.21
N LYS A 9 -11.32 -1.92 1.23
CA LYS A 9 -12.42 -2.03 2.19
C LYS A 9 -13.10 -0.67 2.32
N GLY A 10 -14.25 -0.54 1.69
CA GLY A 10 -15.12 0.62 1.78
C GLY A 10 -14.65 1.86 1.01
N TYR A 11 -13.99 1.68 -0.14
CA TYR A 11 -13.53 2.77 -1.01
C TYR A 11 -14.41 2.90 -2.26
N LYS A 12 -15.16 3.99 -2.40
CA LYS A 12 -16.10 4.24 -3.50
C LYS A 12 -16.97 2.99 -3.76
N ARG A 13 -16.83 2.37 -4.94
CA ARG A 13 -17.56 1.14 -5.34
C ARG A 13 -16.81 -0.16 -4.99
N LEU A 14 -15.57 -0.05 -4.51
CA LEU A 14 -14.73 -1.15 -4.03
C LEU A 14 -15.03 -1.39 -2.54
N ALA A 15 -16.20 -1.97 -2.27
CA ALA A 15 -16.73 -2.11 -0.90
C ALA A 15 -15.96 -3.13 -0.05
N ASP A 16 -15.66 -4.30 -0.62
CA ASP A 16 -14.83 -5.34 -0.01
C ASP A 16 -14.33 -6.23 -1.15
N THR A 17 -13.13 -5.95 -1.65
CA THR A 17 -12.60 -6.64 -2.82
C THR A 17 -11.07 -6.60 -2.86
N ALA A 18 -10.48 -7.54 -3.60
CA ALA A 18 -9.06 -7.63 -3.79
C ALA A 18 -8.74 -7.97 -5.25
N VAL A 19 -7.57 -7.52 -5.71
CA VAL A 19 -7.06 -7.82 -7.03
C VAL A 19 -5.57 -8.13 -6.98
N ASN A 20 -5.19 -9.21 -7.67
CA ASN A 20 -3.79 -9.54 -7.89
C ASN A 20 -3.26 -8.73 -9.07
N VAL A 21 -2.13 -8.08 -8.86
CA VAL A 21 -1.47 -7.20 -9.83
C VAL A 21 -0.02 -7.63 -10.07
N ASP A 22 0.26 -8.92 -9.96
CA ASP A 22 1.58 -9.53 -10.14
C ASP A 22 1.93 -9.80 -11.63
N GLY A 23 1.20 -9.20 -12.56
CA GLY A 23 1.43 -9.34 -14.00
C GLY A 23 2.39 -8.29 -14.53
N ARG A 24 3.21 -8.66 -15.54
CA ARG A 24 4.07 -7.69 -16.26
C ARG A 24 3.26 -6.57 -16.95
N LEU A 25 2.05 -6.91 -17.41
CA LEU A 25 1.08 -5.98 -17.97
C LEU A 25 -0.30 -6.38 -17.47
N ILE A 26 -1.05 -5.41 -16.96
CA ILE A 26 -2.39 -5.61 -16.40
C ILE A 26 -3.33 -4.61 -17.04
N ALA A 27 -4.49 -5.10 -17.45
CA ALA A 27 -5.58 -4.27 -17.94
C ALA A 27 -6.79 -4.41 -17.01
N PHE A 28 -7.27 -3.28 -16.49
CA PHE A 28 -8.56 -3.23 -15.83
C PHE A 28 -9.64 -2.94 -16.87
N VAL A 29 -10.56 -3.88 -17.07
CA VAL A 29 -11.64 -3.80 -18.07
C VAL A 29 -13.00 -3.96 -17.41
N GLY A 30 -14.03 -3.40 -18.03
CA GLY A 30 -15.41 -3.48 -17.53
C GLY A 30 -16.22 -2.23 -17.87
N PRO A 31 -17.52 -2.20 -17.52
CA PRO A 31 -18.40 -1.07 -17.76
C PRO A 31 -17.89 0.23 -17.13
N ASN A 32 -18.38 1.37 -17.64
CA ASN A 32 -18.17 2.64 -16.95
C ASN A 32 -18.68 2.53 -15.51
N GLU A 33 -17.98 3.23 -14.62
CA GLU A 33 -18.29 3.22 -13.18
C GLU A 33 -18.14 1.86 -12.48
N ALA A 34 -17.55 0.84 -13.11
CA ALA A 34 -17.25 -0.43 -12.42
C ALA A 34 -16.18 -0.28 -11.31
N GLY A 35 -15.53 0.88 -11.20
CA GLY A 35 -14.50 1.14 -10.18
C GLY A 35 -13.06 1.06 -10.71
N LYS A 36 -12.86 0.97 -12.03
CA LYS A 36 -11.52 0.91 -12.66
C LYS A 36 -10.64 2.09 -12.27
N SER A 37 -11.12 3.33 -12.48
CA SER A 37 -10.39 4.54 -12.05
C SER A 37 -10.25 4.60 -10.53
N SER A 38 -11.23 4.10 -9.77
CA SER A 38 -11.17 4.04 -8.31
C SER A 38 -9.97 3.23 -7.80
N ILE A 39 -9.55 2.18 -8.52
CA ILE A 39 -8.35 1.40 -8.16
C ILE A 39 -7.11 2.30 -8.23
N LEU A 40 -6.94 3.05 -9.32
CA LEU A 40 -5.79 3.93 -9.51
C LEU A 40 -5.84 5.11 -8.53
N ASP A 41 -7.00 5.74 -8.34
CA ASP A 41 -7.19 6.83 -7.37
C ASP A 41 -6.86 6.37 -5.94
N ALA A 42 -7.24 5.15 -5.57
CA ALA A 42 -6.96 4.59 -4.26
C ALA A 42 -5.47 4.31 -4.06
N LEU A 43 -4.76 3.88 -5.11
CA LEU A 43 -3.30 3.70 -5.07
C LEU A 43 -2.56 5.04 -5.00
N LEU A 44 -3.05 6.08 -5.68
CA LEU A 44 -2.52 7.44 -5.54
C LEU A 44 -2.76 7.98 -4.13
N TRP A 45 -3.98 7.79 -3.60
CA TRP A 45 -4.32 8.20 -2.23
C TRP A 45 -3.52 7.42 -1.17
N LEU A 46 -3.20 6.14 -1.42
CA LEU A 46 -2.33 5.37 -0.53
C LEU A 46 -0.96 6.03 -0.35
N ARG A 47 -0.46 6.72 -1.38
CA ARG A 47 0.80 7.47 -1.31
C ARG A 47 0.68 8.86 -0.70
N SER A 48 -0.51 9.46 -0.68
CA SER A 48 -0.66 10.82 -0.15
C SER A 48 -0.61 10.84 1.38
N THR A 49 -0.45 12.01 1.97
CA THR A 49 -0.57 12.21 3.42
C THR A 49 -2.02 12.49 3.85
N ASP A 50 -2.95 12.56 2.90
CA ASP A 50 -4.30 13.06 3.16
C ASP A 50 -5.19 11.99 3.81
N GLU A 51 -6.13 12.46 4.62
CA GLU A 51 -7.28 11.67 5.04
C GLU A 51 -8.17 11.31 3.84
N LEU A 52 -8.96 10.25 3.99
CA LEU A 52 -9.91 9.87 2.95
C LEU A 52 -11.14 10.80 3.02
N PRO A 53 -11.49 11.53 1.94
CA PRO A 53 -12.69 12.35 1.96
C PRO A 53 -13.92 11.45 2.11
N THR A 54 -14.94 11.95 2.83
CA THR A 54 -16.19 11.20 3.08
C THR A 54 -16.91 10.80 1.79
N SER A 55 -16.75 11.57 0.71
CA SER A 55 -17.27 11.25 -0.63
C SER A 55 -16.58 10.06 -1.29
N ALA A 56 -15.36 9.71 -0.87
CA ALA A 56 -14.63 8.53 -1.33
C ALA A 56 -14.91 7.28 -0.49
N LEU A 57 -15.62 7.39 0.65
CA LEU A 57 -16.13 6.22 1.34
C LEU A 57 -17.27 5.58 0.56
N THR A 58 -17.38 4.26 0.64
CA THR A 58 -18.56 3.56 0.15
C THR A 58 -19.81 4.10 0.84
N ARG A 59 -20.86 4.35 0.06
CA ARG A 59 -22.11 4.94 0.53
C ARG A 59 -22.67 4.17 1.73
N GLY A 60 -23.00 4.90 2.79
CA GLY A 60 -23.53 4.31 4.04
C GLY A 60 -22.47 3.76 4.99
N ARG A 61 -21.19 3.71 4.59
CA ARG A 61 -20.09 3.36 5.48
C ARG A 61 -19.61 4.62 6.22
N ARG A 62 -19.16 4.43 7.46
CA ARG A 62 -18.46 5.45 8.25
C ARG A 62 -16.98 5.12 8.29
N ALA A 63 -16.14 6.16 8.39
CA ALA A 63 -14.72 5.97 8.67
C ALA A 63 -14.57 5.20 9.99
N ASN A 64 -13.67 4.22 9.99
CA ASN A 64 -13.29 3.43 11.15
C ASN A 64 -11.76 3.19 11.12
N SER A 65 -11.26 2.47 12.12
CA SER A 65 -9.83 2.15 12.22
C SER A 65 -9.37 1.01 11.30
N GLU A 66 -10.25 0.46 10.45
CA GLU A 66 -9.84 -0.58 9.52
C GLU A 66 -9.09 0.03 8.32
N PRO A 67 -8.06 -0.65 7.79
CA PRO A 67 -7.44 -0.25 6.53
C PRO A 67 -8.47 -0.17 5.41
N VAL A 68 -8.49 0.95 4.69
CA VAL A 68 -9.32 1.14 3.49
C VAL A 68 -8.61 0.61 2.27
N VAL A 69 -7.30 0.82 2.18
CA VAL A 69 -6.44 0.26 1.13
C VAL A 69 -5.32 -0.52 1.79
N ARG A 70 -5.08 -1.72 1.28
CA ARG A 70 -3.91 -2.53 1.61
C ARG A 70 -3.20 -2.90 0.33
N ALA A 71 -1.93 -2.58 0.22
CA ALA A 71 -1.08 -2.91 -0.91
C ALA A 71 0.03 -3.85 -0.45
N THR A 72 0.16 -4.99 -1.11
CA THR A 72 1.23 -5.96 -0.85
C THR A 72 2.26 -5.87 -1.95
N PHE A 73 3.51 -5.66 -1.54
CA PHE A 73 4.67 -5.58 -2.41
C PHE A 73 5.55 -6.80 -2.18
N MET A 74 6.04 -7.40 -3.26
CA MET A 74 7.15 -8.34 -3.23
C MET A 74 8.47 -7.56 -3.18
N LEU A 75 9.36 -7.96 -2.28
CA LEU A 75 10.71 -7.43 -2.20
C LEU A 75 11.58 -8.05 -3.29
N ASP A 76 12.43 -7.23 -3.91
CA ASP A 76 13.42 -7.71 -4.87
C ASP A 76 14.80 -7.85 -4.22
N GLU A 77 15.79 -8.21 -5.04
CA GLU A 77 17.16 -8.44 -4.58
C GLU A 77 17.78 -7.18 -3.97
N GLY A 78 17.54 -6.00 -4.53
CA GLY A 78 18.02 -4.73 -3.97
C GLY A 78 17.36 -4.40 -2.62
N ASP A 79 16.07 -4.70 -2.47
CA ASP A 79 15.38 -4.58 -1.17
C ASP A 79 15.98 -5.54 -0.13
N HIS A 80 16.32 -6.78 -0.52
CA HIS A 80 16.95 -7.73 0.40
C HIS A 80 18.36 -7.33 0.79
N GLU A 81 19.18 -6.82 -0.15
CA GLU A 81 20.52 -6.29 0.12
C GLU A 81 20.47 -5.20 1.19
N ALA A 82 19.52 -4.27 1.11
CA ALA A 82 19.32 -3.22 2.12
C ALA A 82 18.91 -3.75 3.50
N LEU A 83 18.41 -4.98 3.60
CA LEU A 83 17.98 -5.61 4.85
C LEU A 83 19.05 -6.55 5.46
N VAL A 84 20.11 -6.89 4.72
CA VAL A 84 21.16 -7.83 5.19
C VAL A 84 21.80 -7.35 6.49
N ASP A 85 22.09 -6.05 6.60
CA ASP A 85 22.75 -5.45 7.77
C ASP A 85 21.89 -5.50 9.04
N LEU A 86 20.58 -5.71 8.91
CA LEU A 86 19.66 -5.80 10.04
C LEU A 86 19.71 -7.15 10.78
N GLN A 87 20.49 -8.12 10.25
CA GLN A 87 20.69 -9.46 10.84
C GLN A 87 19.36 -10.12 11.25
N LEU A 88 18.34 -9.96 10.39
CA LEU A 88 17.03 -10.53 10.64
C LEU A 88 17.12 -12.07 10.67
N PRO A 89 16.44 -12.73 11.62
CA PRO A 89 16.46 -14.20 11.70
C PRO A 89 15.86 -14.85 10.45
N THR A 90 14.89 -14.16 9.84
CA THR A 90 14.28 -14.53 8.58
C THR A 90 14.14 -13.28 7.74
N LEU A 91 14.62 -13.32 6.50
CA LEU A 91 14.44 -12.22 5.57
C LEU A 91 12.96 -12.16 5.14
N PRO A 92 12.32 -10.98 5.26
CA PRO A 92 10.97 -10.81 4.76
C PRO A 92 11.00 -10.89 3.24
N THR A 93 9.94 -11.45 2.66
CA THR A 93 9.78 -11.53 1.19
C THR A 93 8.80 -10.48 0.68
N LYS A 94 7.96 -9.94 1.57
CA LYS A 94 6.94 -8.96 1.21
C LYS A 94 6.83 -7.86 2.25
N ILE A 95 6.35 -6.72 1.78
CA ILE A 95 5.89 -5.60 2.60
C ILE A 95 4.41 -5.40 2.34
N VAL A 96 3.64 -5.15 3.39
CA VAL A 96 2.22 -4.82 3.31
C VAL A 96 2.03 -3.41 3.85
N LEU A 97 1.66 -2.49 2.96
CA LEU A 97 1.31 -1.12 3.28
C LEU A 97 -0.21 -1.01 3.45
N MET A 98 -0.65 -0.40 4.54
CA MET A 98 -2.06 -0.25 4.89
C MET A 98 -2.34 1.19 5.23
N LYS A 99 -3.44 1.76 4.71
CA LYS A 99 -3.86 3.12 5.08
C LYS A 99 -5.32 3.13 5.51
N THR A 100 -5.59 3.72 6.67
CA THR A 100 -6.93 3.89 7.23
C THR A 100 -7.59 5.15 6.68
N ALA A 101 -8.92 5.28 6.85
CA ALA A 101 -9.64 6.46 6.40
C ALA A 101 -9.15 7.76 7.07
N ALA A 102 -8.63 7.67 8.31
CA ALA A 102 -8.04 8.78 9.04
C ALA A 102 -6.61 9.15 8.57
N GLY A 103 -6.14 8.59 7.46
CA GLY A 103 -4.82 8.88 6.92
C GLY A 103 -3.67 8.11 7.59
N SER A 104 -3.92 7.41 8.70
CA SER A 104 -2.88 6.62 9.39
C SER A 104 -2.36 5.49 8.50
N VAL A 105 -1.05 5.43 8.35
CA VAL A 105 -0.35 4.41 7.57
C VAL A 105 0.29 3.39 8.50
N HIS A 106 0.08 2.12 8.21
CA HIS A 106 0.71 0.99 8.89
C HIS A 106 1.45 0.14 7.88
N LEU A 107 2.62 -0.34 8.29
CA LEU A 107 3.43 -1.26 7.50
C LEU A 107 3.60 -2.57 8.26
N THR A 108 3.61 -3.69 7.55
CA THR A 108 4.01 -4.98 8.12
C THR A 108 4.91 -5.75 7.14
N LEU A 109 5.78 -6.59 7.68
CA LEU A 109 6.63 -7.51 6.92
C LEU A 109 6.03 -8.92 6.90
N ASP A 110 6.23 -9.65 5.80
CA ASP A 110 5.82 -11.05 5.66
C ASP A 110 6.99 -11.91 5.09
N PRO A 111 7.47 -12.94 5.82
CA PRO A 111 7.07 -13.30 7.18
C PRO A 111 7.38 -12.18 8.21
N PRO A 112 6.64 -12.12 9.33
CA PRO A 112 6.89 -11.13 10.35
C PRO A 112 8.27 -11.36 10.97
N VAL A 113 9.04 -10.29 11.12
CA VAL A 113 10.28 -10.31 11.87
C VAL A 113 9.96 -10.47 13.36
N GLY A 114 10.63 -11.40 14.02
CA GLY A 114 10.44 -11.65 15.46
C GLY A 114 10.67 -10.39 16.30
N TRP A 115 10.04 -10.34 17.47
CA TRP A 115 10.09 -9.20 18.38
C TRP A 115 11.52 -9.05 18.91
N GLY A 116 12.25 -8.03 18.45
CA GLY A 116 13.62 -7.83 18.89
C GLY A 116 14.48 -6.82 18.12
N THR A 117 14.05 -6.30 16.97
CA THR A 117 14.88 -5.37 16.20
C THR A 117 14.12 -4.12 15.73
N ASP A 118 14.80 -2.98 15.89
CA ASP A 118 14.52 -1.65 15.31
C ASP A 118 14.39 -1.61 13.77
N ALA A 119 14.26 -2.77 13.11
CA ALA A 119 14.11 -2.93 11.66
C ALA A 119 12.92 -2.14 11.08
N PHE A 120 11.92 -1.86 11.92
CA PHE A 120 10.75 -1.05 11.55
C PHE A 120 11.11 0.40 11.21
N ARG A 121 12.11 1.00 11.88
CA ARG A 121 12.51 2.40 11.65
C ARG A 121 13.34 2.63 10.38
N LEU A 122 14.10 1.64 9.94
CA LEU A 122 14.93 1.77 8.74
C LEU A 122 14.09 1.61 7.46
N LEU A 123 13.11 0.70 7.47
CA LEU A 123 12.15 0.57 6.38
C LEU A 123 11.21 1.78 6.26
N SER A 124 10.84 2.42 7.37
CA SER A 124 10.06 3.67 7.30
C SER A 124 10.83 4.79 6.60
N HIS A 125 12.17 4.85 6.73
CA HIS A 125 12.96 5.87 6.04
C HIS A 125 13.04 5.64 4.52
N THR A 126 13.20 4.38 4.09
CA THR A 126 13.15 4.02 2.66
C THR A 126 11.76 4.26 2.06
N LEU A 127 10.71 4.06 2.84
CA LEU A 127 9.34 4.38 2.42
C LEU A 127 9.01 5.87 2.46
N ASP A 128 9.55 6.62 3.43
CA ASP A 128 9.43 8.07 3.44
C ASP A 128 10.03 8.63 2.15
N MET A 129 11.19 8.15 1.68
CA MET A 129 11.72 8.52 0.36
C MET A 129 10.77 8.16 -0.79
N LEU A 130 10.16 6.97 -0.77
CA LEU A 130 9.18 6.54 -1.80
C LEU A 130 7.86 7.32 -1.77
N LEU A 131 7.53 7.94 -0.64
CA LEU A 131 6.32 8.73 -0.41
C LEU A 131 6.56 10.25 -0.55
N THR A 132 7.81 10.73 -0.52
CA THR A 132 8.17 12.16 -0.65
C THR A 132 8.74 12.57 -2.01
N ASP A 133 9.18 11.63 -2.87
CA ASP A 133 9.64 11.99 -4.21
C ASP A 133 8.46 12.27 -5.17
N HIS A 134 8.00 13.52 -5.13
CA HIS A 134 7.75 14.37 -6.31
C HIS A 134 7.32 15.78 -5.84
N THR A 135 8.28 16.54 -5.33
CA THR A 135 8.37 17.95 -5.69
C THR A 135 9.33 17.97 -6.88
N ASP A 136 8.90 18.54 -8.01
CA ASP A 136 9.64 18.64 -9.29
C ASP A 136 9.46 17.50 -10.32
N VAL A 137 8.32 17.54 -11.02
CA VAL A 137 8.34 17.58 -12.50
C VAL A 137 7.32 18.65 -12.95
N ARG A 138 7.76 19.91 -12.93
CA ARG A 138 7.23 20.94 -13.83
C ARG A 138 8.24 21.07 -14.98
N ALA A 139 7.82 20.71 -16.17
CA ALA A 139 8.34 21.22 -17.43
C ALA A 139 7.14 21.42 -18.36
#